data_AF-A0A7X8XIM1-F1
#
_entry.id   AF-A0A7X8XIM1-F1
#
_cell.length_a   1.000
_cell.length_b   1.000
_cell.length_c   1.000
_cell.angle_alpha   90.00
_cell.angle_beta   90.00
_cell.angle_gamma   90.00
#
_symmetry.space_group_name_H-M   'P 1'
#
loop_
_entity.id
_entity.type
_entity.pdbx_description
1 polymer ?
#
loop_
_entity_poly.entity_id
_entity_poly.type
_entity_poly.pdbx_seq_one_letter_code
_entity_poly.pdbx_strand_id
1 'polypeptide(L)'
;MTDENKVTEQFPKKSLDLDKRSTIVNLCPWNISFTLPISNANILIGANKKSSINNQELVVLCENQNVMFVGTGNGNHARIYIENPELRKYVGFDSEDGKQQQFILTEEECQKIFDYKTLSTFQKHLEEDVVANHEKAIIMNYARKIKLNDYERITILESHCDMKFKKEENK
;
A
#
# COMPACT_ATOMS: atom_id res chain seq x y z
N MET A 1 4.29 48.26 -23.94
CA MET A 1 5.61 48.14 -23.28
C MET A 1 5.34 47.73 -21.84
N THR A 2 5.73 46.48 -21.53
CA THR A 2 6.06 45.88 -20.21
C THR A 2 5.08 46.11 -19.06
N ASP A 3 4.27 45.10 -18.69
CA ASP A 3 4.62 43.98 -17.79
C ASP A 3 5.26 44.42 -16.48
N GLU A 4 4.57 44.13 -15.37
CA GLU A 4 5.20 43.61 -14.15
C GLU A 4 4.14 42.97 -13.22
N ASN A 5 3.90 41.68 -13.51
CA ASN A 5 3.68 40.56 -12.61
C ASN A 5 3.20 40.84 -11.17
N LYS A 6 1.93 40.46 -10.94
CA LYS A 6 1.47 39.95 -9.64
C LYS A 6 2.28 38.72 -9.27
N VAL A 7 3.28 38.87 -8.39
CA VAL A 7 3.87 37.74 -7.68
C VAL A 7 2.84 37.31 -6.64
N THR A 8 2.02 36.34 -6.99
CA THR A 8 1.22 35.58 -6.01
C THR A 8 2.20 34.85 -5.08
N GLU A 9 2.25 35.29 -3.83
CA GLU A 9 2.88 34.58 -2.73
C GLU A 9 2.34 33.16 -2.68
N GLN A 10 3.12 32.19 -3.15
CA GLN A 10 2.86 30.79 -2.95
C GLN A 10 3.27 30.45 -1.51
N PHE A 11 2.28 29.99 -0.73
CA PHE A 11 2.39 29.45 0.63
C PHE A 11 3.65 28.57 0.80
N PRO A 12 4.23 28.45 2.01
CA PRO A 12 5.46 27.70 2.20
C PRO A 12 5.20 26.22 1.87
N LYS A 13 5.56 25.82 0.65
CA LYS A 13 5.65 24.43 0.22
C LYS A 13 6.64 23.80 1.18
N LYS A 14 6.15 23.03 2.16
CA LYS A 14 6.99 22.36 3.16
C LYS A 14 8.03 21.56 2.39
N SER A 15 9.24 22.10 2.29
CA SER A 15 10.23 21.62 1.33
C SER A 15 10.72 20.27 1.82
N LEU A 16 10.23 19.21 1.19
CA LEU A 16 10.73 17.86 1.43
C LEU A 16 12.24 17.86 1.14
N ASP A 17 13.01 17.46 2.14
CA ASP A 17 14.46 17.31 2.00
C ASP A 17 14.74 16.04 1.18
N LEU A 18 15.15 16.23 -0.08
CA LEU A 18 15.39 15.13 -1.02
C LEU A 18 16.68 14.36 -0.73
N ASP A 19 17.62 14.93 0.02
CA ASP A 19 18.89 14.27 0.37
C ASP A 19 18.74 13.28 1.53
N LYS A 20 17.64 13.40 2.29
CA LYS A 20 17.31 12.48 3.37
C LYS A 20 16.79 11.14 2.84
N ARG A 21 16.81 10.15 3.74
CA ARG A 21 16.22 8.84 3.49
C ARG A 21 14.92 8.69 4.25
N SER A 22 13.94 8.04 3.62
CA SER A 22 12.68 7.63 4.25
C SER A 22 12.62 6.12 4.41
N THR A 23 11.91 5.68 5.44
CA THR A 23 11.61 4.28 5.67
C THR A 23 10.45 3.85 4.78
N ILE A 24 10.63 2.70 4.14
CA ILE A 24 9.59 1.99 3.40
C ILE A 24 9.36 0.62 4.01
N VAL A 25 8.14 0.10 3.86
CA VAL A 25 7.71 -1.20 4.39
C VAL A 25 7.20 -2.05 3.24
N ASN A 26 7.73 -3.25 3.10
CA ASN A 26 7.14 -4.27 2.24
C ASN A 26 5.91 -4.85 2.93
N LEU A 27 4.72 -4.62 2.37
CA LEU A 27 3.46 -5.16 2.90
C LEU A 27 3.21 -6.61 2.43
N CYS A 28 3.95 -7.07 1.43
CA CYS A 28 3.76 -8.41 0.89
C CYS A 28 4.30 -9.48 1.86
N PRO A 29 3.63 -10.65 1.93
CA PRO A 29 4.11 -11.80 2.70
C PRO A 29 5.28 -12.55 2.02
N TRP A 30 5.84 -12.01 0.94
CA TRP A 30 7.01 -12.54 0.23
C TRP A 30 8.05 -11.44 -0.03
N ASN A 31 9.26 -11.85 -0.44
CA ASN A 31 10.34 -10.93 -0.76
C ASN A 31 10.06 -10.19 -2.06
N ILE A 32 10.30 -8.89 -2.06
CA ILE A 32 10.17 -8.05 -3.26
C ILE A 32 11.53 -7.48 -3.64
N SER A 33 11.75 -7.31 -4.93
CA SER A 33 12.92 -6.60 -5.44
C SER A 33 12.52 -5.61 -6.53
N PHE A 34 13.26 -4.50 -6.57
CA PHE A 34 13.11 -3.48 -7.60
C PHE A 34 14.43 -2.73 -7.78
N THR A 35 14.57 -2.10 -8.93
CA THR A 35 15.75 -1.30 -9.29
C THR A 35 15.46 0.18 -9.02
N LEU A 36 16.41 0.87 -8.42
CA LEU A 36 16.34 2.31 -8.21
C LEU A 36 16.61 3.06 -9.53
N PRO A 37 15.79 4.06 -9.89
CA PRO A 37 15.89 4.72 -11.18
C PRO A 37 17.13 5.61 -11.33
N ILE A 38 17.65 6.21 -10.24
CA ILE A 38 18.78 7.14 -10.31
C ILE A 38 20.10 6.37 -10.14
N SER A 39 20.23 5.61 -9.06
CA SER A 39 21.45 4.87 -8.73
C SER A 39 21.61 3.54 -9.48
N ASN A 40 20.56 3.04 -10.13
CA ASN A 40 20.51 1.71 -10.75
C ASN A 40 20.82 0.55 -9.78
N ALA A 41 20.71 0.80 -8.47
CA ALA A 41 20.92 -0.22 -7.46
C ALA A 41 19.70 -1.14 -7.37
N ASN A 42 19.94 -2.45 -7.25
CA ASN A 42 18.88 -3.43 -6.97
C ASN A 42 18.65 -3.53 -5.47
N ILE A 43 17.41 -3.28 -5.06
CA ILE A 43 16.98 -3.40 -3.67
C ILE A 43 16.19 -4.70 -3.52
N LEU A 44 16.52 -5.48 -2.49
CA LEU A 44 15.75 -6.64 -2.05
C LEU A 44 15.21 -6.36 -0.65
N ILE A 45 13.90 -6.49 -0.47
CA ILE A 45 13.23 -6.31 0.82
C ILE A 45 12.54 -7.62 1.18
N GLY A 46 12.84 -8.14 2.37
CA GLY A 46 12.20 -9.35 2.88
C GLY A 46 10.70 -9.17 3.12
N ALA A 47 9.96 -10.27 3.21
CA ALA A 47 8.54 -10.28 3.58
C ALA A 47 8.27 -9.49 4.88
N ASN A 48 7.33 -8.55 4.86
CA ASN A 48 6.98 -7.70 6.01
C ASN A 48 8.18 -6.94 6.63
N LYS A 49 9.27 -6.74 5.88
CA LYS A 49 10.46 -6.02 6.35
C LYS A 49 10.46 -4.58 5.89
N LYS A 50 11.23 -3.76 6.62
CA LYS A 50 11.47 -2.36 6.30
C LYS A 50 12.82 -2.18 5.64
N SER A 51 12.92 -1.16 4.81
CA SER A 51 14.18 -0.67 4.25
C SER A 51 14.18 0.85 4.25
N SER A 52 15.34 1.46 4.11
CA SER A 52 15.50 2.91 4.04
C SER A 52 16.03 3.28 2.66
N ILE A 53 15.38 4.22 1.97
CA ILE A 53 15.74 4.66 0.62
C ILE A 53 15.78 6.19 0.57
N ASN A 54 16.66 6.74 -0.27
CA ASN A 54 16.74 8.18 -0.52
C ASN A 54 15.38 8.72 -1.03
N ASN A 55 14.96 9.87 -0.52
CA ASN A 55 13.71 10.53 -0.89
C ASN A 55 13.64 10.85 -2.39
N GLN A 56 14.73 11.31 -2.99
CA GLN A 56 14.80 11.59 -4.44
C GLN A 56 14.47 10.35 -5.27
N GLU A 57 15.02 9.19 -4.90
CA GLU A 57 14.74 7.91 -5.57
C GLU A 57 13.27 7.51 -5.43
N LEU A 58 12.70 7.70 -4.23
CA LEU A 58 11.30 7.39 -3.95
C LEU A 58 10.34 8.29 -4.73
N VAL A 59 10.65 9.58 -4.86
CA VAL A 59 9.87 10.51 -5.68
C VAL A 59 9.86 10.05 -7.14
N VAL A 60 11.03 9.75 -7.72
CA VAL A 60 11.13 9.30 -9.12
C VAL A 60 10.41 7.96 -9.32
N LEU A 61 10.46 7.03 -8.36
CA LEU A 61 9.69 5.79 -8.42
C LEU A 61 8.18 6.04 -8.46
N CYS A 62 7.69 7.02 -7.69
CA CYS A 62 6.28 7.39 -7.68
C CYS A 62 5.87 8.11 -8.98
N GLU A 63 6.69 9.04 -9.46
CA GLU A 63 6.47 9.77 -10.72
C GLU A 63 6.48 8.83 -11.94
N ASN A 64 7.35 7.82 -11.93
CA ASN A 64 7.39 6.77 -12.95
C ASN A 64 6.23 5.76 -12.85
N GLN A 65 5.25 6.00 -11.97
CA GLN A 65 4.10 5.14 -11.76
C GLN A 65 4.47 3.69 -11.46
N ASN A 66 5.53 3.48 -10.66
CA ASN A 66 5.91 2.14 -10.27
C ASN A 66 4.78 1.50 -9.43
N VAL A 67 4.18 0.43 -9.98
CA VAL A 67 3.01 -0.28 -9.39
C VAL A 67 3.25 -0.72 -7.94
N MET A 68 4.49 -0.95 -7.52
CA MET A 68 4.77 -1.30 -6.12
C MET A 68 4.48 -0.14 -5.15
N PHE A 69 4.64 1.10 -5.60
CA PHE A 69 4.46 2.32 -4.80
C PHE A 69 3.11 3.00 -5.06
N VAL A 70 2.67 3.07 -6.32
CA VAL A 70 1.42 3.76 -6.68
C VAL A 70 0.19 2.86 -6.59
N GLY A 71 0.38 1.52 -6.52
CA GLY A 71 -0.72 0.56 -6.49
C GLY A 71 -1.65 0.70 -7.69
N THR A 72 -2.89 1.13 -7.45
CA THR A 72 -3.92 1.38 -8.48
C THR A 72 -3.87 2.78 -9.10
N GLY A 73 -2.92 3.63 -8.70
CA GLY A 73 -2.62 4.92 -9.33
C GLY A 73 -2.58 6.11 -8.37
N ASN A 74 -3.21 6.02 -7.21
CA ASN A 74 -3.26 7.07 -6.18
C ASN A 74 -2.52 6.68 -4.89
N GLY A 75 -1.70 5.62 -4.93
CA GLY A 75 -1.08 5.03 -3.75
C GLY A 75 -1.92 3.93 -3.09
N ASN A 76 -3.22 3.85 -3.37
CA ASN A 76 -4.05 2.79 -2.78
C ASN A 76 -3.67 1.42 -3.33
N HIS A 77 -3.71 0.41 -2.47
CA HIS A 77 -3.34 -0.97 -2.81
C HIS A 77 -1.86 -1.08 -3.26
N ALA A 78 -1.00 -0.22 -2.73
CA ALA A 78 0.44 -0.29 -2.94
C ALA A 78 1.05 -1.48 -2.19
N ARG A 79 2.05 -2.12 -2.81
CA ARG A 79 2.81 -3.23 -2.20
C ARG A 79 3.83 -2.73 -1.18
N ILE A 80 4.33 -1.52 -1.40
CA ILE A 80 5.31 -0.85 -0.56
C ILE A 80 4.66 0.38 0.03
N TYR A 81 4.66 0.45 1.35
CA TYR A 81 4.23 1.64 2.08
C TYR A 81 5.42 2.54 2.39
N ILE A 82 5.25 3.84 2.19
CA ILE A 82 6.18 4.87 2.63
C ILE A 82 5.75 5.30 4.03
N GLU A 83 6.58 5.15 5.07
CA GLU A 83 6.19 5.56 6.42
C GLU A 83 6.18 7.09 6.60
N ASN A 84 7.01 7.80 5.82
CA ASN A 84 7.14 9.25 5.92
C ASN A 84 5.89 9.98 5.37
N PRO A 85 5.10 10.65 6.24
CA PRO A 85 3.88 11.34 5.80
C PRO A 85 4.18 12.56 4.92
N GLU A 86 5.32 13.23 5.09
CA GLU A 86 5.69 14.38 4.26
C GLU A 86 5.97 13.95 2.83
N LEU A 87 6.62 12.80 2.64
CA LEU A 87 6.88 12.24 1.32
C LEU A 87 5.57 11.80 0.66
N ARG A 88 4.66 11.15 1.40
CA ARG A 88 3.34 10.75 0.86
C ARG A 88 2.50 11.95 0.43
N LYS A 89 2.53 13.05 1.19
CA LYS A 89 1.90 14.31 0.80
C LYS A 89 2.55 14.92 -0.43
N TYR A 90 3.89 14.90 -0.49
CA TYR A 90 4.65 15.44 -1.61
C TYR A 90 4.33 14.74 -2.94
N VAL A 91 4.22 13.40 -2.94
CA VAL A 91 3.88 12.63 -4.14
C VAL A 91 2.38 12.53 -4.41
N GLY A 92 1.54 13.15 -3.56
CA GLY A 92 0.10 13.23 -3.76
C GLY A 92 -0.70 11.98 -3.35
N PHE A 93 -0.13 11.06 -2.56
CA PHE A 93 -0.88 9.93 -2.00
C PHE A 93 -1.77 10.36 -0.82
N ASP A 94 -1.27 11.28 0.00
CA ASP A 94 -2.02 11.89 1.09
C ASP A 94 -2.30 13.35 0.75
N SER A 95 -3.52 13.82 1.02
CA SER A 95 -3.84 15.26 0.93
C SER A 95 -3.23 16.04 2.10
N GLU A 96 -2.90 17.32 1.88
CA GLU A 96 -2.41 18.19 2.95
C GLU A 96 -3.43 18.35 4.08
N ASP A 97 -4.72 18.47 3.70
CA ASP A 97 -5.90 18.56 4.57
C ASP A 97 -6.24 17.26 5.32
N GLY A 98 -5.60 16.13 4.95
CA GLY A 98 -5.88 14.81 5.53
C GLY A 98 -7.20 14.16 5.10
N LYS A 99 -7.95 14.76 4.16
CA LYS A 99 -9.21 14.21 3.62
C LYS A 99 -9.03 12.98 2.75
N GLN A 100 -7.92 12.92 2.02
CA GLN A 100 -7.48 11.76 1.26
C GLN A 100 -6.24 11.20 1.94
N GLN A 101 -6.28 9.90 2.24
CA GLN A 101 -5.17 9.15 2.77
C GLN A 101 -5.02 7.86 1.96
N GLN A 102 -3.78 7.44 1.79
CA GLN A 102 -3.45 6.17 1.17
C GLN A 102 -4.14 5.01 1.91
N PHE A 103 -4.97 4.25 1.21
CA PHE A 103 -5.56 3.03 1.74
C PHE A 103 -4.59 1.86 1.64
N ILE A 104 -4.44 1.14 2.77
CA ILE A 104 -3.59 -0.03 2.89
C ILE A 104 -4.31 -1.06 3.73
N LEU A 105 -4.31 -2.30 3.25
CA LEU A 105 -4.87 -3.42 4.00
C LEU A 105 -3.96 -3.82 5.18
N THR A 106 -4.23 -3.22 6.34
CA THR A 106 -3.58 -3.58 7.61
C THR A 106 -4.31 -4.73 8.31
N GLU A 107 -3.72 -5.28 9.38
CA GLU A 107 -4.41 -6.28 10.22
C GLU A 107 -5.71 -5.73 10.82
N GLU A 108 -5.77 -4.44 11.14
CA GLU A 108 -6.97 -3.79 11.68
C GLU A 108 -8.08 -3.72 10.63
N GLU A 109 -7.75 -3.36 9.39
CA GLU A 109 -8.71 -3.38 8.28
C GLU A 109 -9.20 -4.81 7.98
N CYS A 110 -8.31 -5.81 8.02
CA CYS A 110 -8.70 -7.21 7.90
C CYS A 110 -9.71 -7.60 9.00
N GLN A 111 -9.45 -7.23 10.25
CA GLN A 111 -10.37 -7.50 11.36
C GLN A 111 -11.73 -6.85 11.12
N LYS A 112 -11.77 -5.57 10.71
CA LYS A 112 -13.01 -4.86 10.40
C LYS A 112 -13.83 -5.57 9.33
N ILE A 113 -13.18 -6.06 8.27
CA ILE A 113 -13.85 -6.85 7.22
C ILE A 113 -14.50 -8.09 7.85
N PHE A 114 -13.78 -8.83 8.69
CA PHE A 114 -14.33 -10.01 9.37
C PHE A 114 -15.33 -9.68 10.50
N ASP A 115 -15.39 -8.45 11.00
CA ASP A 115 -16.35 -8.06 12.03
C ASP A 115 -17.74 -7.70 11.47
N TYR A 116 -17.88 -7.55 10.14
CA TYR A 116 -19.18 -7.34 9.53
C TYR A 116 -20.13 -8.51 9.83
N LYS A 117 -21.34 -8.18 10.33
CA LYS A 117 -22.31 -9.17 10.79
C LYS A 117 -22.92 -9.98 9.66
N THR A 118 -23.26 -9.30 8.56
CA THR A 118 -23.95 -9.86 7.41
C THR A 118 -22.97 -10.31 6.34
N LEU A 119 -23.20 -11.48 5.76
CA LEU A 119 -22.35 -12.04 4.70
C LEU A 119 -22.28 -11.13 3.47
N SER A 120 -23.41 -10.53 3.08
CA SER A 120 -23.45 -9.61 1.93
C SER A 120 -22.56 -8.38 2.16
N THR A 121 -22.53 -7.84 3.38
CA THR A 121 -21.67 -6.68 3.71
C THR A 121 -20.21 -7.10 3.79
N PHE A 122 -19.92 -8.26 4.39
CA PHE A 122 -18.58 -8.86 4.36
C PHE A 122 -18.07 -9.00 2.92
N GLN A 123 -18.85 -9.62 2.03
CA GLN A 123 -18.46 -9.85 0.64
C GLN A 123 -18.23 -8.53 -0.10
N LYS A 124 -19.12 -7.55 0.06
CA LYS A 124 -18.97 -6.24 -0.56
C LYS A 124 -17.66 -5.56 -0.15
N HIS A 125 -17.38 -5.48 1.15
CA HIS A 125 -16.15 -4.86 1.63
C HIS A 125 -14.90 -5.67 1.26
N LEU A 126 -15.00 -6.99 1.24
CA LEU A 126 -13.92 -7.84 0.75
C LEU A 126 -13.57 -7.51 -0.71
N GLU A 127 -14.56 -7.33 -1.58
CA GLU A 127 -14.34 -7.02 -3.00
C GLU A 127 -13.84 -5.59 -3.22
N GLU A 128 -14.30 -4.63 -2.42
CA GLU A 128 -13.90 -3.22 -2.50
C GLU A 128 -12.49 -2.97 -1.92
N ASP A 129 -12.19 -3.57 -0.77
CA ASP A 129 -10.96 -3.28 -0.02
C ASP A 129 -9.80 -4.22 -0.41
N VAL A 130 -10.09 -5.43 -0.89
CA VAL A 130 -9.08 -6.45 -1.24
C VAL A 130 -9.03 -6.65 -2.74
N VAL A 131 -8.31 -5.75 -3.42
CA VAL A 131 -8.25 -5.71 -4.89
C VAL A 131 -7.00 -6.41 -5.40
N ALA A 132 -5.84 -6.11 -4.81
CA ALA A 132 -4.55 -6.56 -5.31
C ALA A 132 -4.15 -7.95 -4.77
N ASN A 133 -3.32 -8.67 -5.54
CA ASN A 133 -2.91 -10.04 -5.19
C ASN A 133 -2.20 -10.16 -3.82
N HIS A 134 -1.43 -9.15 -3.43
CA HIS A 134 -0.77 -9.13 -2.12
C HIS A 134 -1.77 -8.95 -0.98
N GLU A 135 -2.82 -8.16 -1.19
CA GLU A 135 -3.91 -7.97 -0.23
C GLU A 135 -4.70 -9.26 -0.05
N LYS A 136 -5.01 -9.97 -1.15
CA LYS A 136 -5.61 -11.32 -1.12
C LYS A 136 -4.79 -12.28 -0.25
N ALA A 137 -3.47 -12.25 -0.39
CA ALA A 137 -2.59 -13.05 0.44
C ALA A 137 -2.57 -12.59 1.92
N ILE A 138 -2.61 -11.28 2.18
CA ILE A 138 -2.66 -10.71 3.53
C ILE A 138 -3.94 -11.15 4.24
N ILE A 139 -5.12 -10.94 3.64
CA ILE A 139 -6.39 -11.30 4.28
C ILE A 139 -6.54 -12.81 4.47
N MET A 140 -6.05 -13.61 3.52
CA MET A 140 -6.04 -15.06 3.64
C MET A 140 -5.14 -15.52 4.79
N ASN A 141 -3.95 -14.94 4.92
CA ASN A 141 -3.06 -15.22 6.05
C ASN A 141 -3.66 -14.76 7.38
N TYR A 142 -4.35 -13.63 7.39
CA TYR A 142 -5.06 -13.12 8.56
C TYR A 142 -6.19 -14.07 9.00
N ALA A 143 -7.04 -14.50 8.06
CA ALA A 143 -8.12 -15.46 8.32
C ALA A 143 -7.58 -16.77 8.93
N ARG A 144 -6.43 -17.25 8.42
CA ARG A 144 -5.74 -18.43 8.97
C ARG A 144 -5.19 -18.17 10.38
N LYS A 145 -4.61 -16.98 10.61
CA LYS A 145 -4.05 -16.54 11.90
C LYS A 145 -5.14 -16.53 13.00
N ILE A 146 -6.31 -15.98 12.70
CA ILE A 146 -7.44 -15.94 13.64
C ILE A 146 -8.20 -17.27 13.74
N LYS A 147 -7.81 -18.28 12.94
CA LYS A 147 -8.49 -19.57 12.83
C LYS A 147 -9.99 -19.38 12.55
N LEU A 148 -10.31 -18.58 11.53
CA LEU A 148 -11.68 -18.31 11.13
C LEU A 148 -12.47 -19.63 11.04
N ASN A 149 -13.62 -19.67 11.72
CA ASN A 149 -14.47 -20.85 11.84
C ASN A 149 -15.88 -20.56 11.29
N ASP A 150 -15.93 -19.93 10.11
CA ASP A 150 -17.16 -19.61 9.40
C ASP A 150 -17.03 -20.17 7.98
N TYR A 151 -17.79 -21.23 7.70
CA TYR A 151 -17.69 -21.95 6.43
C TYR A 151 -18.04 -21.06 5.24
N GLU A 152 -19.12 -20.28 5.33
CA GLU A 152 -19.61 -19.45 4.22
C GLU A 152 -18.61 -18.34 3.90
N ARG A 153 -18.06 -17.68 4.93
CA ARG A 153 -17.02 -16.67 4.76
C ARG A 153 -15.73 -17.25 4.18
N ILE A 154 -15.34 -18.45 4.63
CA ILE A 154 -14.18 -19.14 4.07
C ILE A 154 -14.40 -19.43 2.58
N THR A 155 -15.58 -19.93 2.19
CA THR A 155 -15.88 -20.21 0.77
C THR A 155 -15.82 -18.94 -0.08
N ILE A 156 -16.40 -17.84 0.39
CA ILE A 156 -16.32 -16.53 -0.30
C ILE A 156 -14.86 -16.08 -0.40
N LEU A 157 -14.09 -16.20 0.69
CA LEU A 157 -12.69 -15.81 0.71
C LEU A 157 -11.84 -16.64 -0.26
N GLU A 158 -12.04 -17.96 -0.30
CA GLU A 158 -11.36 -18.84 -1.25
C GLU A 158 -11.68 -18.46 -2.69
N SER A 159 -12.95 -18.17 -2.98
CA SER A 159 -13.41 -17.77 -4.31
C SER A 159 -12.82 -16.41 -4.74
N HIS A 160 -12.78 -15.42 -3.84
CA HIS A 160 -12.26 -14.08 -4.14
C HIS A 160 -10.74 -14.05 -4.24
N CYS A 161 -10.07 -14.79 -3.36
CA CYS A 161 -8.61 -14.80 -3.31
C CYS A 161 -7.98 -15.76 -4.32
N ASP A 162 -8.75 -16.69 -4.90
CA ASP A 162 -8.27 -17.81 -5.70
C ASP A 162 -7.18 -18.62 -4.95
N MET A 163 -7.41 -18.83 -3.65
CA MET A 163 -6.47 -19.48 -2.73
C MET A 163 -7.23 -20.37 -1.74
N LYS A 164 -6.70 -21.56 -1.47
CA LYS A 164 -7.27 -22.46 -0.46
C LYS A 164 -6.97 -21.99 0.96
N PHE A 165 -7.97 -22.01 1.84
CA PHE A 165 -7.82 -21.59 3.23
C PHE A 165 -6.92 -22.54 4.02
N LYS A 166 -7.14 -23.84 3.89
CA LYS A 166 -6.21 -24.84 4.42
C LYS A 166 -5.10 -25.07 3.39
N LYS A 167 -3.84 -24.99 3.82
CA LYS A 167 -2.73 -25.46 2.99
C LYS A 167 -2.89 -26.97 2.87
N GLU A 168 -2.91 -27.49 1.65
CA GLU A 168 -2.77 -28.93 1.45
C GLU A 168 -1.42 -29.33 2.05
N GLU A 169 -1.45 -30.15 3.10
CA GLU A 169 -0.25 -30.83 3.57
C GLU A 169 0.10 -31.83 2.48
N ASN A 170 1.07 -31.48 1.63
CA ASN A 170 1.72 -32.45 0.76
C ASN A 170 2.30 -33.53 1.67
N LYS A 171 1.63 -34.69 1.71
CA LYS A 171 2.12 -35.93 2.29
C LYS A 171 3.30 -36.46 1.49
#